data_AF-A0A225DMH0-F1
#
_entry.id   AF-A0A225DMH0-F1
#
_cell.length_a   1.000
_cell.length_b   1.000
_cell.length_c   1.000
_cell.angle_alpha   90.00
_cell.angle_beta   90.00
_cell.angle_gamma   90.00
#
_symmetry.space_group_name_H-M   'P 1'
#
loop_
_entity.id
_entity.type
_entity.pdbx_description
1 polymer ?
#
loop_
_entity_poly.entity_id
_entity_poly.type
_entity_poly.pdbx_seq_one_letter_code
_entity_poly.pdbx_strand_id
1 'polypeptide(L)'
;MKNMLCVAAVAVAAMIPVACNNSPPGGNTAAGTGVGSGNKGTFTIKAPEMSTTIKQGDRQTVKLSLSRGSEFKQSVKLEASAPTGLKVDLGTKHVAASDPTEFTLTIEADKTAAIGESVVKVTGTPDTGTATSVDVKVKVEEKK
;
A
#
# COMPACT_ATOMS: atom_id res chain seq x y z
N MET A 1 -2.16 20.76 -76.18
CA MET A 1 -1.31 21.81 -75.56
C MET A 1 -1.41 21.60 -74.05
N LYS A 2 -0.30 21.35 -73.33
CA LYS A 2 0.41 22.33 -72.47
C LYS A 2 -0.54 22.98 -71.42
N ASN A 3 -0.34 22.93 -70.10
CA ASN A 3 0.77 22.46 -69.23
C ASN A 3 0.20 21.60 -68.06
N MET A 4 0.93 20.80 -67.26
CA MET A 4 2.36 20.58 -66.98
C MET A 4 3.02 21.48 -65.90
N LEU A 5 3.58 20.80 -64.87
CA LEU A 5 4.58 21.21 -63.85
C LEU A 5 4.19 22.06 -62.61
N CYS A 6 4.82 21.65 -61.49
CA CYS A 6 5.11 22.39 -60.22
C CYS A 6 3.99 22.61 -59.20
N VAL A 7 4.23 22.63 -57.87
CA VAL A 7 5.35 22.12 -57.02
C VAL A 7 4.84 21.96 -55.56
N ALA A 8 5.52 21.11 -54.78
CA ALA A 8 5.45 20.82 -53.33
C ALA A 8 4.60 21.68 -52.34
N ALA A 9 4.04 20.97 -51.35
CA ALA A 9 3.90 21.46 -49.97
C ALA A 9 4.26 20.34 -48.97
N VAL A 10 4.88 20.70 -47.84
CA VAL A 10 5.59 19.78 -46.91
C VAL A 10 4.66 19.22 -45.82
N ALA A 11 5.04 18.05 -45.30
CA ALA A 11 4.32 17.30 -44.27
C ALA A 11 4.26 17.97 -42.87
N VAL A 12 3.19 17.66 -42.14
CA VAL A 12 3.24 17.37 -40.69
C VAL A 12 2.31 16.19 -40.41
N ALA A 13 2.86 14.97 -40.38
CA ALA A 13 2.15 13.83 -39.81
C ALA A 13 2.37 13.84 -38.29
N ALA A 14 1.31 14.04 -37.52
CA ALA A 14 1.40 14.11 -36.06
C ALA A 14 1.82 12.75 -35.48
N MET A 15 3.06 12.66 -35.00
CA MET A 15 3.47 11.55 -34.14
C MET A 15 2.73 11.70 -32.81
N ILE A 16 1.79 10.79 -32.54
CA ILE A 16 1.19 10.64 -31.22
C ILE A 16 2.21 9.90 -30.36
N PRO A 17 2.83 10.50 -29.33
CA PRO A 17 3.54 9.72 -28.34
C PRO A 17 2.51 8.88 -27.59
N VAL A 18 2.62 7.55 -27.70
CA VAL A 18 1.83 6.63 -26.88
C VAL A 18 2.22 6.87 -25.43
N ALA A 19 1.37 7.58 -24.71
CA ALA A 19 1.66 8.01 -23.35
C ALA A 19 1.81 6.80 -22.43
N CYS A 20 3.00 6.71 -21.83
CA CYS A 20 3.38 5.94 -20.66
C CYS A 20 2.39 4.87 -20.16
N ASN A 21 2.73 3.61 -20.41
CA ASN A 21 2.27 2.50 -19.58
C ASN A 21 2.82 2.66 -18.15
N ASN A 22 2.05 3.33 -17.29
CA ASN A 22 2.22 3.32 -15.85
C ASN A 22 0.90 2.88 -15.22
N SER A 23 0.88 1.63 -14.72
CA SER A 23 -0.15 1.18 -13.80
C SER A 23 -0.26 2.16 -12.63
N PRO A 24 -1.47 2.48 -12.13
CA PRO A 24 -1.59 3.28 -10.92
C PRO A 24 -0.82 2.59 -9.79
N PRO A 25 0.16 3.25 -9.14
CA PRO A 25 0.57 2.84 -7.81
C PRO A 25 -0.69 2.92 -6.94
N GLY A 26 -1.02 1.85 -6.23
CA GLY A 26 -2.14 1.81 -5.30
C GLY A 26 -1.94 2.75 -4.12
N GLY A 27 -2.11 4.05 -4.36
CA GLY A 27 -2.14 5.11 -3.38
C GLY A 27 -3.59 5.45 -3.09
N ASN A 28 -4.07 5.06 -1.92
CA ASN A 28 -5.35 5.48 -1.39
C ASN A 28 -5.37 7.00 -1.24
N THR A 29 -6.00 7.69 -2.19
CA THR A 29 -6.32 9.11 -2.08
C THR A 29 -7.33 9.30 -0.94
N ALA A 30 -6.82 9.57 0.27
CA ALA A 30 -7.56 10.31 1.26
C ALA A 30 -7.77 11.72 0.72
N ALA A 31 -8.85 11.89 -0.06
CA ALA A 31 -9.29 13.17 -0.58
C ALA A 31 -9.80 14.04 0.58
N GLY A 32 -8.87 14.71 1.24
CA GLY A 32 -9.12 15.74 2.25
C GLY A 32 -8.39 17.02 1.84
N THR A 33 -9.14 17.97 1.30
CA THR A 33 -8.63 19.29 0.89
C THR A 33 -8.06 20.03 2.10
N GLY A 34 -6.74 20.23 2.12
CA GLY A 34 -6.06 20.81 3.28
C GLY A 34 -4.61 21.22 3.00
N VAL A 35 -4.41 22.22 2.15
CA VAL A 35 -3.11 22.89 2.04
C VAL A 35 -2.88 23.67 3.34
N GLY A 36 -1.94 23.23 4.18
CA GLY A 36 -1.47 24.00 5.32
C GLY A 36 -2.06 23.67 6.70
N SER A 37 -2.28 22.40 7.03
CA SER A 37 -2.20 21.96 8.42
C SER A 37 -1.69 20.52 8.47
N GLY A 38 -0.73 20.23 9.35
CA GLY A 38 -0.21 18.86 9.50
C GLY A 38 -1.30 17.89 9.96
N ASN A 39 -1.01 16.58 9.87
CA ASN A 39 -1.85 15.48 10.37
C ASN A 39 -2.03 15.50 11.90
N LYS A 40 -2.51 16.61 12.48
CA LYS A 40 -2.49 16.87 13.93
C LYS A 40 -3.54 16.06 14.67
N GLY A 41 -4.77 16.03 14.15
CA GLY A 41 -5.90 15.26 14.69
C GLY A 41 -6.07 13.86 14.10
N THR A 42 -5.12 13.37 13.31
CA THR A 42 -5.20 12.08 12.60
C THR A 42 -4.03 11.15 12.96
N PHE A 43 -4.03 9.93 12.43
CA PHE A 43 -2.91 9.01 12.51
C PHE A 43 -2.72 8.30 11.17
N THR A 44 -1.54 7.72 10.95
CA THR A 44 -1.27 6.81 9.83
C THR A 44 -0.58 5.55 10.30
N ILE A 45 -0.70 4.45 9.54
CA ILE A 45 0.08 3.23 9.75
C ILE A 45 1.10 3.12 8.64
N LYS A 46 2.35 2.81 8.98
CA LYS A 46 3.45 2.57 8.04
C LYS A 46 3.84 1.10 8.06
N ALA A 47 3.92 0.53 6.86
CA ALA A 47 4.50 -0.77 6.58
C ALA A 47 5.88 -0.61 5.91
N PRO A 48 6.70 -1.67 5.82
CA PRO A 48 7.89 -1.64 4.97
C PRO A 48 7.53 -1.37 3.51
N GLU A 49 8.35 -0.58 2.83
CA GLU A 49 8.16 -0.25 1.40
C GLU A 49 8.49 -1.45 0.49
N MET A 50 9.41 -2.31 0.94
CA MET A 50 9.85 -3.53 0.28
C MET A 50 8.94 -4.72 0.63
N SER A 51 8.76 -5.65 -0.31
CA SER A 51 8.03 -6.89 -0.07
C SER A 51 8.77 -7.81 0.90
N THR A 52 8.02 -8.40 1.84
CA THR A 52 8.54 -9.45 2.74
C THR A 52 8.51 -10.79 2.00
N THR A 53 9.66 -11.41 1.77
CA THR A 53 9.74 -12.72 1.08
C THR A 53 9.63 -13.85 2.09
N ILE A 54 8.61 -14.69 1.94
CA ILE A 54 8.29 -15.82 2.83
C ILE A 54 8.18 -17.10 2.01
N LYS A 55 8.65 -18.23 2.53
CA LYS A 55 8.46 -19.54 1.87
C LYS A 55 7.20 -20.23 2.37
N GLN A 56 6.58 -21.03 1.51
CA GLN A 56 5.48 -21.92 1.89
C GLN A 56 5.83 -22.78 3.12
N GLY A 57 4.98 -22.80 4.12
CA GLY A 57 5.18 -23.54 5.38
C GLY A 57 6.15 -22.87 6.37
N ASP A 58 6.65 -21.66 6.09
CA ASP A 58 7.44 -20.84 7.02
C ASP A 58 6.61 -19.66 7.57
N ARG A 59 7.15 -18.98 8.59
CA ARG A 59 6.56 -17.76 9.19
C ARG A 59 7.60 -16.65 9.31
N GLN A 60 7.16 -15.41 9.18
CA GLN A 60 8.00 -14.22 9.33
C GLN A 60 7.28 -13.10 10.05
N THR A 61 8.01 -12.34 10.86
CA THR A 61 7.48 -11.18 11.57
C THR A 61 7.93 -9.89 10.90
N VAL A 62 6.96 -9.04 10.58
CA VAL A 62 7.11 -7.71 10.00
C VAL A 62 6.91 -6.67 11.09
N LYS A 63 7.76 -5.63 11.12
CA LYS A 63 7.56 -4.46 11.98
C LYS A 63 6.69 -3.42 11.27
N LEU A 64 5.72 -2.87 11.99
CA LEU A 64 4.81 -1.80 11.58
C LEU A 64 4.91 -0.66 12.59
N SER A 65 4.56 0.56 12.17
CA SER A 65 4.51 1.71 13.08
C SER A 65 3.28 2.59 12.86
N LEU A 66 2.78 3.17 13.95
CA LEU A 66 1.63 4.06 13.98
C LEU A 66 2.09 5.50 14.21
N SER A 67 2.05 6.33 13.18
CA SER A 67 2.42 7.75 13.28
C SER A 67 1.21 8.55 13.77
N ARG A 68 1.27 9.06 15.01
CA ARG A 68 0.21 9.89 15.60
C ARG A 68 0.42 11.37 15.30
N GLY A 69 -0.66 12.09 15.07
CA GLY A 69 -0.69 13.54 15.12
C GLY A 69 -0.47 14.12 16.52
N SER A 70 -0.05 15.39 16.60
CA SER A 70 0.20 16.07 17.88
C SER A 70 -1.03 16.16 18.79
N GLU A 71 -2.22 16.25 18.18
CA GLU A 71 -3.53 16.37 18.84
C GLU A 71 -4.31 15.04 18.86
N PHE A 72 -3.83 14.00 18.16
CA PHE A 72 -4.45 12.67 18.16
C PHE A 72 -4.13 11.92 19.46
N LYS A 73 -5.08 11.95 20.41
CA LYS A 73 -4.99 11.31 21.74
C LYS A 73 -5.91 10.09 21.91
N GLN A 74 -6.41 9.54 20.81
CA GLN A 74 -7.34 8.41 20.85
C GLN A 74 -6.60 7.07 20.85
N SER A 75 -7.27 6.01 21.27
CA SER A 75 -6.78 4.66 21.07
C SER A 75 -7.08 4.19 19.65
N VAL A 76 -6.36 3.18 19.17
CA VAL A 76 -6.55 2.59 17.85
C VAL A 76 -6.68 1.08 17.98
N LYS A 77 -7.83 0.54 17.58
CA LYS A 77 -8.03 -0.91 17.39
C LYS A 77 -7.36 -1.32 16.09
N LEU A 78 -6.58 -2.40 16.11
CA LEU A 78 -5.87 -2.94 14.95
C LEU A 78 -6.47 -4.27 14.50
N GLU A 79 -6.67 -4.39 13.20
CA GLU A 79 -7.16 -5.61 12.53
C GLU A 79 -6.29 -5.90 11.31
N ALA A 80 -6.05 -7.18 11.03
CA ALA A 80 -5.29 -7.64 9.86
C ALA A 80 -6.13 -8.64 9.07
N SER A 81 -6.12 -8.51 7.75
CA SER A 81 -6.78 -9.39 6.80
C SER A 81 -5.80 -9.87 5.75
N ALA A 82 -5.85 -11.16 5.43
CA ALA A 82 -4.92 -11.82 4.51
C ALA A 82 -5.68 -12.68 3.49
N PRO A 83 -5.13 -12.89 2.29
CA PRO A 83 -5.69 -13.83 1.32
C PRO A 83 -5.57 -15.28 1.80
N THR A 84 -6.39 -16.16 1.24
CA THR A 84 -6.36 -17.61 1.53
C THR A 84 -4.96 -18.19 1.36
N GLY A 85 -4.53 -19.01 2.32
CA GLY A 85 -3.18 -19.58 2.36
C GLY A 85 -2.16 -18.72 3.13
N LEU A 86 -2.50 -17.50 3.54
CA LEU A 86 -1.72 -16.72 4.50
C LEU A 86 -2.50 -16.58 5.81
N LYS A 87 -1.88 -16.94 6.93
CA LYS A 87 -2.38 -16.58 8.27
C LYS A 87 -1.63 -15.37 8.79
N VAL A 88 -2.34 -14.51 9.53
CA VAL A 88 -1.78 -13.29 10.09
C VAL A 88 -2.18 -13.10 11.54
N ASP A 89 -1.23 -12.66 12.35
CA ASP A 89 -1.44 -12.31 13.75
C ASP A 89 -0.73 -11.00 14.10
N LEU A 90 -1.40 -10.17 14.90
CA LEU A 90 -0.88 -8.88 15.32
C LEU A 90 -0.40 -8.97 16.77
N GLY A 91 0.84 -8.56 17.02
CA GLY A 91 1.44 -8.55 18.37
C GLY A 91 0.69 -7.70 19.38
N THR A 92 -0.13 -6.74 18.90
CA THR A 92 -1.24 -6.17 19.67
C THR A 92 -2.43 -5.87 18.76
N LYS A 93 -3.65 -6.01 19.29
CA LYS A 93 -4.92 -5.66 18.61
C LYS A 93 -5.45 -4.28 19.03
N HIS A 94 -4.74 -3.58 19.92
CA HIS A 94 -5.12 -2.27 20.41
C HIS A 94 -3.86 -1.46 20.79
N VAL A 95 -3.84 -0.18 20.44
CA VAL A 95 -2.75 0.75 20.76
C VAL A 95 -3.35 1.97 21.44
N ALA A 96 -3.32 1.99 22.76
CA ALA A 96 -3.78 3.11 23.57
C ALA A 96 -2.89 4.34 23.36
N ALA A 97 -3.37 5.52 23.76
CA ALA A 97 -2.69 6.80 23.51
C ALA A 97 -1.27 6.90 24.11
N SER A 98 -0.99 6.14 25.16
CA SER A 98 0.29 6.03 25.87
C SER A 98 1.23 4.94 25.33
N ASP A 99 0.73 4.03 24.49
CA ASP A 99 1.45 2.83 24.12
C ASP A 99 2.56 3.11 23.10
N PRO A 100 3.61 2.26 23.05
CA PRO A 100 4.58 2.28 21.96
C PRO A 100 3.87 2.24 20.60
N THR A 101 4.31 3.11 19.69
CA THR A 101 3.75 3.20 18.34
C THR A 101 4.27 2.14 17.39
N GLU A 102 5.29 1.36 17.77
CA GLU A 102 5.77 0.19 17.04
C GLU A 102 5.01 -1.07 17.45
N PHE A 103 4.61 -1.86 16.47
CA PHE A 103 3.96 -3.16 16.68
C PHE A 103 4.37 -4.15 15.60
N THR A 104 4.09 -5.43 15.83
CA THR A 104 4.47 -6.51 14.92
C THR A 104 3.26 -7.15 14.26
N LEU A 105 3.47 -7.60 13.02
CA LEU A 105 2.57 -8.46 12.26
C LEU A 105 3.34 -9.73 11.93
N THR A 106 2.92 -10.87 12.48
CA THR A 106 3.45 -12.16 12.07
C THR A 106 2.61 -12.72 10.94
N ILE A 107 3.27 -13.14 9.87
CA ILE A 107 2.68 -13.70 8.66
C ILE A 107 3.19 -15.13 8.56
N GLU A 108 2.29 -16.08 8.35
CA GLU A 108 2.59 -17.50 8.15
C GLU A 108 2.02 -17.91 6.79
N ALA A 109 2.88 -18.45 5.92
CA ALA A 109 2.44 -18.99 4.65
C ALA A 109 2.13 -20.48 4.84
N ASP A 110 0.93 -20.91 4.45
CA ASP A 110 0.58 -22.32 4.41
C ASP A 110 1.47 -23.07 3.39
N LYS A 111 1.60 -24.38 3.57
CA LYS A 111 2.35 -25.25 2.63
C LYS A 111 1.77 -25.23 1.20
N THR A 112 0.53 -24.78 1.05
CA THR A 112 -0.20 -24.65 -0.21
C THR A 112 -0.58 -23.19 -0.52
N ALA A 113 0.08 -22.21 0.11
CA ALA A 113 -0.12 -20.79 -0.20
C ALA A 113 0.22 -20.50 -1.67
N ALA A 114 -0.54 -19.61 -2.32
CA ALA A 114 -0.27 -19.23 -3.70
C ALA A 114 1.14 -18.59 -3.82
N ILE A 115 1.97 -19.10 -4.74
CA ILE A 115 3.31 -18.56 -5.01
C ILE A 115 3.17 -17.26 -5.82
N GLY A 116 3.98 -16.26 -5.49
CA GLY A 116 3.97 -14.94 -6.14
C GLY A 116 3.72 -13.81 -5.15
N GLU A 117 3.27 -12.65 -5.67
CA GLU A 117 2.95 -11.50 -4.82
C GLU A 117 1.57 -11.64 -4.18
N SER A 118 1.45 -11.15 -2.95
CA SER A 118 0.22 -11.13 -2.16
C SER A 118 0.24 -9.91 -1.24
N VAL A 119 -0.95 -9.44 -0.85
CA VAL A 119 -1.10 -8.25 -0.01
C VAL A 119 -1.86 -8.63 1.25
N VAL A 120 -1.25 -8.38 2.41
CA VAL A 120 -1.92 -8.40 3.70
C VAL A 120 -2.35 -6.96 4.03
N LYS A 121 -3.63 -6.75 4.30
CA LYS A 121 -4.17 -5.43 4.65
C LYS A 121 -4.24 -5.28 6.16
N VAL A 122 -3.59 -4.27 6.70
CA VAL A 122 -3.70 -3.89 8.12
C VAL A 122 -4.56 -2.63 8.22
N THR A 123 -5.55 -2.64 9.11
CA THR A 123 -6.47 -1.52 9.33
C THR A 123 -6.45 -1.10 10.79
N GLY A 124 -6.26 0.19 11.03
CA GLY A 124 -6.47 0.82 12.33
C GLY A 124 -7.79 1.57 12.34
N THR A 125 -8.60 1.35 13.37
CA THR A 125 -9.83 2.08 13.62
C THR A 125 -9.67 2.87 14.91
N PRO A 126 -9.73 4.22 14.87
CA PRO A 126 -9.70 5.04 16.09
C PRO A 126 -11.01 4.93 16.86
N ASP A 127 -11.03 5.31 18.14
CA ASP A 127 -12.25 5.35 18.94
C ASP A 127 -13.34 6.24 18.31
N THR A 128 -12.95 7.36 17.69
CA THR A 128 -13.79 8.24 16.86
C THR A 128 -13.06 8.73 15.62
N GLY A 129 -13.79 8.92 14.52
CA GLY A 129 -13.26 9.34 13.23
C GLY A 129 -13.07 8.19 12.24
N THR A 130 -12.22 8.39 11.24
CA THR A 130 -12.09 7.48 10.08
C THR A 130 -10.99 6.43 10.31
N ALA A 131 -11.27 5.18 9.93
CA ALA A 131 -10.28 4.12 9.90
C ALA A 131 -9.23 4.33 8.79
N THR A 132 -7.99 3.94 9.05
CA THR A 132 -6.87 4.02 8.10
C THR A 132 -6.31 2.63 7.84
N SER A 133 -6.05 2.29 6.58
CA SER A 133 -5.42 1.01 6.20
C SER A 133 -4.07 1.23 5.52
N VAL A 134 -3.19 0.23 5.67
CA VAL A 134 -1.93 0.10 4.94
C VAL A 134 -1.78 -1.33 4.40
N ASP A 135 -1.16 -1.44 3.23
CA ASP A 135 -0.90 -2.71 2.56
C ASP A 135 0.52 -3.19 2.88
N VAL A 136 0.64 -4.42 3.40
CA VAL A 136 1.89 -5.12 3.62
C VAL A 136 2.11 -6.07 2.47
N LYS A 137 3.10 -5.77 1.62
CA LYS A 137 3.45 -6.60 0.47
C LYS A 137 4.21 -7.84 0.92
N VAL A 138 3.74 -9.00 0.48
CA VAL A 138 4.31 -10.32 0.76
C VAL A 138 4.64 -10.99 -0.57
N LYS A 139 5.82 -11.59 -0.68
CA LYS A 139 6.18 -12.46 -1.80
C LYS A 139 6.29 -13.89 -1.27
N VAL A 140 5.38 -14.75 -1.67
CA VAL A 140 5.40 -16.17 -1.33
C VAL A 140 6.28 -16.90 -2.34
N GLU A 141 7.25 -17.67 -1.85
CA GLU A 141 8.12 -18.53 -2.65
C GLU A 141 7.92 -20.01 -2.30
N GLU A 142 8.22 -20.88 -3.27
CA GLU A 142 8.21 -22.32 -3.08
C GLU A 142 9.28 -22.74 -2.07
N LYS A 143 8.93 -23.68 -1.18
CA LYS A 143 9.90 -24.30 -0.28
C LYS A 143 10.57 -25.49 -0.98
N LYS A 144 11.74 -25.19 -1.58
CA LYS A 144 12.70 -26.18 -2.08
C LYS A 144 13.21 -27.12 -0.98
#